data_AF-A0A5Y8NZE8-F1
#
_entry.id   AF-A0A5Y8NZE8-F1
#
_cell.length_a   1.000
_cell.length_b   1.000
_cell.length_c   1.000
_cell.angle_alpha   90.00
_cell.angle_beta   90.00
_cell.angle_gamma   90.00
#
_symmetry.space_group_name_H-M   'P 1'
#
loop_
_entity.id
_entity.type
_entity.pdbx_description
1 polymer ?
#
loop_
_entity_poly.entity_id
_entity_poly.type
_entity_poly.pdbx_seq_one_letter_code
_entity_poly.pdbx_strand_id
1 'polypeptide(L)'
;KRTFSYRIHVFSRYLKWLCGLVHSSKGIHAKYEVDVFIESIRAHIPRNSSLNMNEISEKSLNEEEIKVLFRLLEIGGIENPFHKEVQVRNRLIFTLLLNLGLRAGELLNLKIDDFDLRDNTLSVVRRHDSKEDGRSYQPLVKTGERVIPLSDELACEIFDYISNSREKMTKRKKHNFLLVAHCTGKNAGEPLSISAYEKVISTLKRASPELYNLSGHRLRHSWNYMYSKGIEGAELEYSRRKDLRNYLMGWSKESIMCDRYNYKYISQQEKDVVLKVYKSVSKIISGV
;
A
#
# COMPACT_ATOMS: atom_id res chain seq x y z
N LYS A 1 -13.64 -5.26 5.94
CA LYS A 1 -14.51 -6.35 6.44
C LYS A 1 -13.88 -7.21 7.55
N ARG A 2 -12.61 -7.68 7.50
CA ARG A 2 -11.99 -8.47 8.60
C ARG A 2 -11.92 -7.77 9.98
N THR A 3 -11.86 -6.43 10.04
CA THR A 3 -11.72 -5.67 11.30
C THR A 3 -13.00 -5.56 12.11
N PHE A 4 -14.18 -5.47 11.48
CA PHE A 4 -15.45 -5.29 12.19
C PHE A 4 -15.91 -6.60 12.85
N SER A 5 -15.92 -7.70 12.11
CA SER A 5 -16.25 -9.03 12.65
C SER A 5 -15.27 -9.44 13.75
N TYR A 6 -13.98 -9.16 13.58
CA TYR A 6 -12.98 -9.42 14.62
C TYR A 6 -13.22 -8.59 15.89
N ARG A 7 -13.59 -7.30 15.75
CA ARG A 7 -13.95 -6.46 16.90
C ARG A 7 -15.17 -6.98 17.64
N ILE A 8 -16.24 -7.37 16.94
CA ILE A 8 -17.43 -7.98 17.57
C ILE A 8 -17.06 -9.29 18.27
N HIS A 9 -16.21 -10.11 17.64
CA HIS A 9 -15.74 -11.36 18.23
C HIS A 9 -14.94 -11.13 19.53
N VAL A 10 -13.96 -10.22 19.51
CA VAL A 10 -13.16 -9.90 20.70
C VAL A 10 -14.02 -9.28 21.80
N PHE A 11 -14.89 -8.34 21.43
CA PHE A 11 -15.79 -7.66 22.37
C PHE A 11 -16.77 -8.63 23.05
N SER A 12 -17.41 -9.51 22.27
CA SER A 12 -18.31 -10.53 22.82
C SER A 12 -17.59 -11.53 23.73
N ARG A 13 -16.34 -11.91 23.43
CA ARG A 13 -15.53 -12.77 24.33
C ARG A 13 -15.20 -12.07 25.65
N TYR A 14 -14.84 -10.80 25.61
CA TYR A 14 -14.55 -10.03 26.81
C TYR A 14 -15.78 -9.90 27.71
N LEU A 15 -16.94 -9.55 27.14
CA LEU A 15 -18.19 -9.46 27.91
C LEU A 15 -18.60 -10.80 28.52
N LYS A 16 -18.43 -11.91 27.79
CA LYS A 16 -18.73 -13.25 28.32
C LYS A 16 -17.87 -13.57 29.55
N TRP A 17 -16.58 -13.26 29.48
CA TRP A 17 -15.66 -13.42 30.62
C TRP A 17 -16.07 -12.52 31.79
N LEU A 18 -16.37 -11.24 31.54
CA LEU A 18 -16.76 -10.28 32.57
C LEU A 18 -18.05 -10.69 33.28
N CYS A 19 -19.08 -11.13 32.53
CA CYS A 19 -20.31 -11.68 33.10
C CYS A 19 -20.01 -12.89 33.99
N GLY A 20 -19.15 -13.81 33.53
CA GLY A 20 -18.73 -14.96 34.33
C GLY A 20 -18.05 -14.57 35.65
N LEU A 21 -17.19 -13.55 35.61
CA LEU A 21 -16.50 -13.04 36.79
C LEU A 21 -17.48 -12.42 37.81
N VAL A 22 -18.39 -11.56 37.35
CA VAL A 22 -19.39 -10.89 38.20
C VAL A 22 -20.41 -11.88 38.76
N HIS A 23 -20.82 -12.86 37.96
CA HIS A 23 -21.77 -13.88 38.40
C HIS A 23 -21.15 -14.79 39.46
N SER A 24 -19.88 -15.18 39.28
CA SER A 24 -19.15 -15.97 40.27
C SER A 24 -18.97 -15.23 41.58
N SER A 25 -18.65 -13.92 41.54
CA SER A 25 -18.45 -13.12 42.76
C SER A 25 -19.73 -12.83 43.52
N LYS A 26 -20.90 -12.86 42.85
CA LYS A 26 -22.22 -12.61 43.45
C LYS A 26 -23.07 -13.87 43.64
N GLY A 27 -22.55 -15.06 43.35
CA GLY A 27 -23.31 -16.32 43.44
C GLY A 27 -24.49 -16.42 42.48
N ILE A 28 -24.44 -15.74 41.33
CA ILE A 28 -25.51 -15.71 40.33
C ILE A 28 -25.33 -16.87 39.35
N HIS A 29 -26.36 -17.69 39.17
CA HIS A 29 -26.36 -18.80 38.22
C HIS A 29 -27.22 -18.50 36.98
N ALA A 30 -26.75 -17.56 36.15
CA ALA A 30 -27.44 -17.12 34.93
C ALA A 30 -26.60 -17.35 33.66
N LYS A 31 -26.12 -18.59 33.47
CA LYS A 31 -25.24 -18.94 32.34
C LYS A 31 -25.98 -18.85 31.00
N TYR A 32 -27.23 -19.29 30.98
CA TYR A 32 -28.05 -19.31 29.78
C TYR A 32 -28.33 -17.89 29.26
N GLU A 33 -28.68 -16.97 30.15
CA GLU A 33 -28.96 -15.56 29.87
C GLU A 33 -27.72 -14.85 29.32
N VAL A 34 -26.54 -15.17 29.88
CA VAL A 34 -25.26 -14.68 29.36
C VAL A 34 -25.01 -15.20 27.96
N ASP A 35 -25.26 -16.49 27.70
CA ASP A 35 -25.06 -17.06 26.36
C ASP A 35 -26.03 -16.45 25.34
N VAL A 36 -27.31 -16.26 25.67
CA VAL A 36 -28.29 -15.57 24.82
C VAL A 36 -27.88 -14.11 24.53
N PHE A 37 -27.46 -13.38 25.57
CA PHE A 37 -26.94 -12.02 25.42
C PHE A 37 -25.74 -11.97 24.46
N ILE A 38 -24.77 -12.87 24.63
CA ILE A 38 -23.59 -12.94 23.76
C ILE A 38 -23.96 -13.30 22.32
N GLU A 39 -24.90 -14.22 22.11
CA GLU A 39 -25.36 -14.58 20.77
C GLU A 39 -26.13 -13.43 20.08
N SER A 40 -26.87 -12.61 20.83
CA SER A 40 -27.50 -11.40 20.27
C SER A 40 -26.47 -10.39 19.73
N ILE A 41 -25.31 -10.27 20.40
CA ILE A 41 -24.20 -9.42 19.94
C ILE A 41 -23.57 -10.05 18.69
N ARG A 42 -23.35 -11.37 18.69
CA ARG A 42 -22.76 -12.08 17.55
C ARG A 42 -23.67 -12.12 16.32
N ALA A 43 -24.98 -12.01 16.49
CA ALA A 43 -25.92 -11.90 15.37
C ALA A 43 -25.68 -10.66 14.49
N HIS A 44 -25.00 -9.63 15.03
CA HIS A 44 -24.58 -8.45 14.28
C HIS A 44 -23.30 -8.67 13.46
N ILE A 45 -22.66 -9.84 13.57
CA ILE A 45 -21.56 -10.21 12.66
C ILE A 45 -22.16 -10.30 11.26
N PRO A 46 -21.65 -9.52 10.29
CA PRO A 46 -22.10 -9.62 8.93
C PRO A 46 -21.95 -11.07 8.47
N ARG A 47 -23.07 -11.72 8.12
CA ARG A 47 -23.03 -13.00 7.41
C ARG A 47 -22.12 -12.81 6.21
N ASN A 48 -21.22 -13.76 5.94
CA ASN A 48 -20.34 -13.71 4.78
C ASN A 48 -21.21 -13.58 3.54
N SER A 49 -21.46 -12.36 3.09
CA SER A 49 -22.13 -12.07 1.83
C SER A 49 -21.25 -12.73 0.78
N SER A 50 -21.85 -13.65 0.03
CA SER A 50 -21.36 -14.24 -1.22
C SER A 50 -20.21 -13.45 -1.83
N LEU A 51 -19.09 -14.13 -2.09
CA LEU A 51 -17.88 -13.65 -2.79
C LEU A 51 -18.18 -12.43 -3.65
N ASN A 52 -17.96 -11.23 -3.10
CA ASN A 52 -18.13 -9.99 -3.85
C ASN A 52 -16.86 -9.85 -4.72
N MET A 53 -16.76 -10.68 -5.76
CA MET A 53 -15.60 -10.76 -6.67
C MET A 53 -15.29 -9.41 -7.32
N ASN A 54 -16.31 -8.56 -7.48
CA ASN A 54 -16.19 -7.20 -8.01
C ASN A 54 -15.38 -6.25 -7.11
N GLU A 55 -15.40 -6.42 -5.77
CA GLU A 55 -14.59 -5.58 -4.85
C GLU A 55 -13.08 -5.92 -4.91
N ILE A 56 -12.71 -7.06 -5.50
CA ILE A 56 -11.32 -7.53 -5.54
C ILE A 56 -10.60 -7.01 -6.81
N SER A 57 -11.31 -6.82 -7.92
CA SER A 57 -10.72 -6.51 -9.24
C SER A 57 -10.36 -5.02 -9.45
N GLU A 58 -10.94 -4.07 -8.71
CA GLU A 58 -10.83 -2.64 -9.03
C GLU A 58 -9.84 -1.83 -8.19
N LYS A 59 -8.87 -2.48 -7.54
CA LYS A 59 -8.00 -1.78 -6.57
C LYS A 59 -6.79 -1.05 -7.17
N SER A 60 -6.28 -1.48 -8.32
CA SER A 60 -5.16 -0.75 -8.96
C SER A 60 -5.64 0.49 -9.68
N LEU A 61 -4.75 1.48 -9.81
CA LEU A 61 -4.93 2.56 -10.77
C LEU A 61 -4.95 2.00 -12.20
N ASN A 62 -5.75 2.59 -13.08
CA ASN A 62 -5.68 2.38 -14.53
C ASN A 62 -4.62 3.32 -15.16
N GLU A 63 -4.33 3.13 -16.45
CA GLU A 63 -3.27 3.87 -17.14
C GLU A 63 -3.57 5.38 -17.22
N GLU A 64 -4.83 5.78 -17.41
CA GLU A 64 -5.22 7.19 -17.43
C GLU A 64 -5.10 7.85 -16.06
N GLU A 65 -5.51 7.17 -14.98
CA GLU A 65 -5.30 7.62 -13.60
C GLU A 65 -3.81 7.82 -13.30
N ILE A 66 -2.92 6.93 -13.79
CA ILE A 66 -1.46 7.08 -13.64
C ILE A 66 -0.95 8.28 -14.44
N LYS A 67 -1.40 8.46 -15.69
CA LYS A 67 -1.01 9.62 -16.52
C LYS A 67 -1.43 10.94 -15.88
N VAL A 68 -2.67 11.03 -15.40
CA VAL A 68 -3.17 12.21 -14.69
C VAL A 68 -2.37 12.48 -13.42
N LEU A 69 -2.08 11.43 -12.63
CA LEU A 69 -1.25 11.55 -11.43
C LEU A 69 0.13 12.15 -11.74
N PHE A 70 0.83 11.65 -12.75
CA PHE A 70 2.18 12.13 -13.08
C PHE A 70 2.19 13.48 -13.78
N ARG A 71 1.12 13.85 -14.48
CA ARG A 71 0.91 15.20 -15.01
C ARG A 71 0.78 16.23 -13.89
N LEU A 72 -0.05 15.94 -12.87
CA LEU A 72 -0.18 16.79 -11.68
C LEU A 72 1.10 16.83 -10.80
N LEU A 73 2.02 15.89 -11.00
CA LEU A 73 3.30 15.84 -10.31
C LEU A 73 4.47 16.36 -11.16
N GLU A 74 4.20 16.85 -12.37
CA GLU A 74 5.21 17.45 -13.23
C GLU A 74 5.85 18.65 -12.53
N ILE A 75 7.17 18.64 -12.44
CA ILE A 75 7.93 19.69 -11.74
C ILE A 75 7.83 20.98 -12.56
N GLY A 76 7.36 22.06 -11.94
CA GLY A 76 7.09 23.32 -12.60
C GLY A 76 5.81 23.33 -13.45
N GLY A 77 5.09 22.21 -13.54
CA GLY A 77 3.87 22.09 -14.33
C GLY A 77 2.77 23.03 -13.83
N ILE A 78 1.99 23.59 -14.76
CA ILE A 78 0.95 24.58 -14.43
C ILE A 78 -0.21 23.96 -13.64
N GLU A 79 -0.48 22.67 -13.85
CA GLU A 79 -1.51 21.91 -13.15
C GLU A 79 -1.02 21.35 -11.81
N ASN A 80 0.27 21.49 -11.48
CA ASN A 80 0.83 20.96 -10.25
C ASN A 80 0.30 21.76 -9.05
N PRO A 81 -0.49 21.15 -8.14
CA PRO A 81 -1.18 21.89 -7.08
C PRO A 81 -0.26 22.23 -5.90
N PHE A 82 1.04 21.92 -5.99
CA PHE A 82 1.99 22.10 -4.91
C PHE A 82 2.96 23.26 -5.16
N HIS A 83 3.42 23.88 -4.07
CA HIS A 83 4.51 24.85 -4.11
C HIS A 83 5.81 24.22 -4.63
N LYS A 84 6.61 25.00 -5.38
CA LYS A 84 7.81 24.55 -6.09
C LYS A 84 8.80 23.78 -5.21
N GLU A 85 8.94 24.19 -3.96
CA GLU A 85 9.88 23.63 -2.98
C GLU A 85 9.58 22.16 -2.65
N VAL A 86 8.33 21.71 -2.79
CA VAL A 86 7.93 20.34 -2.45
C VAL A 86 7.71 19.44 -3.66
N GLN A 87 7.71 20.00 -4.88
CA GLN A 87 7.33 19.26 -6.09
C GLN A 87 8.26 18.08 -6.36
N VAL A 88 9.58 18.27 -6.26
CA VAL A 88 10.57 17.19 -6.46
C VAL A 88 10.35 16.05 -5.47
N ARG A 89 10.23 16.36 -4.17
CA ARG A 89 9.94 15.37 -3.13
C ARG A 89 8.62 14.63 -3.42
N ASN A 90 7.56 15.37 -3.76
CA ASN A 90 6.25 14.79 -3.98
C ASN A 90 6.27 13.87 -5.19
N ARG A 91 6.89 14.27 -6.30
CA ARG A 91 7.05 13.41 -7.48
C ARG A 91 7.78 12.12 -7.09
N LEU A 92 8.92 12.22 -6.40
CA LEU A 92 9.70 11.06 -5.95
C LEU A 92 8.89 10.10 -5.07
N ILE A 93 8.04 10.61 -4.17
CA ILE A 93 7.14 9.77 -3.34
C ILE A 93 6.30 8.84 -4.22
N PHE A 94 5.68 9.35 -5.27
CA PHE A 94 4.82 8.56 -6.15
C PHE A 94 5.64 7.70 -7.12
N THR A 95 6.80 8.18 -7.58
CA THR A 95 7.76 7.36 -8.33
C THR A 95 8.14 6.12 -7.54
N LEU A 96 8.55 6.25 -6.28
CA LEU A 96 8.95 5.11 -5.42
C LEU A 96 7.78 4.18 -5.13
N LEU A 97 6.59 4.70 -4.80
CA LEU A 97 5.42 3.87 -4.54
C LEU A 97 5.01 3.04 -5.77
N LEU A 98 5.05 3.65 -6.96
CA LEU A 98 4.63 3.00 -8.19
C LEU A 98 5.67 2.01 -8.73
N ASN A 99 6.97 2.27 -8.56
CA ASN A 99 8.05 1.41 -9.05
C ASN A 99 8.47 0.30 -8.08
N LEU A 100 8.25 0.48 -6.78
CA LEU A 100 8.73 -0.46 -5.75
C LEU A 100 7.60 -1.11 -4.94
N GLY A 101 6.35 -0.68 -5.15
CA GLY A 101 5.19 -1.25 -4.47
C GLY A 101 5.20 -1.10 -2.94
N LEU A 102 5.95 -0.13 -2.41
CA LEU A 102 6.12 0.07 -0.97
C LEU A 102 4.79 0.40 -0.27
N ARG A 103 4.68 -0.01 0.99
CA ARG A 103 3.65 0.55 1.89
C ARG A 103 4.07 1.95 2.33
N ALA A 104 3.11 2.80 2.70
CA ALA A 104 3.40 4.13 3.24
C ALA A 104 4.38 4.11 4.42
N GLY A 105 4.22 3.14 5.34
CA GLY A 105 5.15 2.97 6.45
C GLY A 105 6.57 2.57 6.03
N GLU A 106 6.71 1.77 4.97
CA GLU A 106 8.02 1.40 4.41
C GLU A 106 8.67 2.62 3.74
N LEU A 107 7.92 3.34 2.89
CA LEU A 107 8.37 4.55 2.22
C LEU A 107 8.89 5.61 3.20
N LEU A 108 8.11 5.89 4.26
CA LEU A 108 8.45 6.92 5.24
C LEU A 108 9.55 6.49 6.23
N ASN A 109 9.95 5.22 6.21
CA ASN A 109 11.03 4.68 7.03
C ASN A 109 12.36 4.53 6.28
N LEU A 110 12.38 4.81 4.97
CA LEU A 110 13.61 4.74 4.17
C LEU A 110 14.64 5.76 4.66
N LYS A 111 15.89 5.31 4.76
CA LYS A 111 17.08 6.14 5.00
C LYS A 111 17.99 6.13 3.78
N ILE A 112 18.89 7.10 3.67
CA ILE A 112 19.92 7.15 2.62
C ILE A 112 20.77 5.88 2.65
N ASP A 113 21.13 5.42 3.85
CA ASP A 113 21.98 4.24 4.04
C ASP A 113 21.30 2.92 3.63
N ASP A 114 20.00 2.95 3.29
CA ASP A 114 19.29 1.78 2.76
C ASP A 114 19.57 1.54 1.27
N PHE A 115 20.17 2.51 0.58
CA PHE A 115 20.45 2.45 -0.84
C PHE A 115 21.90 2.04 -1.09
N ASP A 116 22.09 0.92 -1.79
CA ASP A 116 23.38 0.57 -2.37
C ASP A 116 23.40 1.03 -3.83
N LEU A 117 24.09 2.14 -4.09
CA LEU A 117 24.21 2.72 -5.43
C LEU A 117 25.24 1.99 -6.32
N ARG A 118 26.06 1.08 -5.76
CA ARG A 118 26.97 0.27 -6.58
C ARG A 118 26.22 -0.90 -7.19
N ASP A 119 25.38 -1.54 -6.38
CA ASP A 119 24.60 -2.70 -6.80
C ASP A 119 23.17 -2.32 -7.25
N ASN A 120 22.84 -1.01 -7.22
CA ASN A 120 21.50 -0.47 -7.47
C ASN A 120 20.42 -1.22 -6.71
N THR A 121 20.55 -1.28 -5.38
CA THR A 121 19.55 -1.94 -4.52
C THR A 121 19.04 -1.04 -3.42
N LEU A 122 17.82 -1.35 -2.96
CA LEU A 122 17.19 -0.75 -1.79
C LEU A 122 16.89 -1.83 -0.75
N SER A 123 17.39 -1.63 0.47
CA SER A 123 17.07 -2.45 1.64
C SER A 123 15.86 -1.89 2.39
N VAL A 124 14.76 -2.65 2.44
CA VAL A 124 13.61 -2.32 3.30
C VAL A 124 13.85 -2.95 4.67
N VAL A 125 14.22 -2.12 5.65
CA VAL A 125 14.62 -2.55 7.00
C VAL A 125 13.55 -2.25 8.05
N ARG A 126 13.37 -3.15 9.01
CA ARG A 126 12.42 -3.03 10.11
C ARG A 126 13.04 -2.29 11.29
N ARG A 127 12.59 -1.06 11.55
CA ARG A 127 13.11 -0.19 12.62
C ARG A 127 12.05 0.11 13.68
N HIS A 128 11.71 -0.84 14.54
CA HIS A 128 10.75 -0.56 15.62
C HIS A 128 11.43 0.20 16.77
N ASP A 129 10.71 1.13 17.38
CA ASP A 129 11.14 1.89 18.57
C ASP A 129 12.50 2.59 18.40
N SER A 130 12.75 3.11 17.18
CA SER A 130 14.00 3.77 16.83
C SER A 130 14.12 5.10 17.56
N LYS A 131 15.09 5.23 18.47
CA LYS A 131 15.38 6.49 19.19
C LYS A 131 15.74 7.67 18.27
N GLU A 132 16.22 7.38 17.06
CA GLU A 132 16.53 8.39 16.04
C GLU A 132 15.28 8.96 15.35
N ASP A 133 14.12 8.31 15.49
CA ASP A 133 12.88 8.77 14.89
C ASP A 133 12.10 9.63 15.90
N GLY A 134 12.27 10.95 15.81
CA GLY A 134 11.59 11.91 16.67
C GLY A 134 10.10 12.12 16.36
N ARG A 135 9.53 11.41 15.38
CA ARG A 135 8.11 11.57 15.02
C ARG A 135 7.22 10.97 16.11
N SER A 136 6.17 11.71 16.49
CA SER A 136 5.19 11.23 17.49
C SER A 136 4.50 9.91 17.09
N TYR A 137 4.37 9.66 15.78
CA TYR A 137 3.84 8.42 15.24
C TYR A 137 4.86 7.83 14.27
N GLN A 138 5.64 6.89 14.77
CA GLN A 138 6.67 6.21 13.99
C GLN A 138 6.02 5.39 12.85
N PRO A 139 6.42 5.58 11.58
CA PRO A 139 6.03 4.68 10.51
C PRO A 139 6.72 3.33 10.66
N LEU A 140 5.93 2.28 10.85
CA LEU A 140 6.43 0.93 11.06
C LEU A 140 6.35 0.09 9.78
N VAL A 141 7.39 -0.69 9.53
CA VAL A 141 7.39 -1.74 8.52
C VAL A 141 6.59 -2.92 9.07
N LYS A 142 5.42 -3.16 8.48
CA LYS A 142 4.50 -4.23 8.89
C LYS A 142 4.98 -5.64 8.49
N THR A 143 5.91 -5.72 7.55
CA THR A 143 6.25 -6.91 6.77
C THR A 143 7.73 -7.26 6.87
N GLY A 144 8.12 -8.39 6.27
CA GLY A 144 9.51 -8.83 6.30
C GLY A 144 10.46 -7.86 5.60
N GLU A 145 11.71 -7.87 6.08
CA GLU A 145 12.83 -7.19 5.43
C GLU A 145 13.15 -7.83 4.10
N ARG A 146 13.68 -7.03 3.17
CA ARG A 146 14.01 -7.48 1.81
C ARG A 146 14.92 -6.47 1.11
N VAL A 147 15.64 -6.96 0.12
CA VAL A 147 16.40 -6.14 -0.83
C VAL A 147 15.66 -6.10 -2.16
N ILE A 148 15.43 -4.91 -2.70
CA ILE A 148 14.72 -4.66 -3.95
C ILE A 148 15.71 -4.07 -4.96
N PRO A 149 15.83 -4.62 -6.18
CA PRO A 149 16.64 -4.01 -7.22
C PRO A 149 16.01 -2.70 -7.72
N LEU A 150 16.85 -1.76 -8.12
CA LEU A 150 16.50 -0.46 -8.69
C LEU A 150 16.97 -0.43 -10.15
N SER A 151 16.22 0.25 -11.00
CA SER A 151 16.74 0.62 -12.33
C SER A 151 17.72 1.79 -12.18
N ASP A 152 18.59 1.96 -13.18
CA ASP A 152 19.54 3.07 -13.21
C ASP A 152 18.82 4.43 -13.14
N GLU A 153 17.70 4.58 -13.85
CA GLU A 153 16.91 5.81 -13.86
C GLU A 153 16.34 6.11 -12.48
N LEU A 154 15.85 5.09 -11.78
CA LEU A 154 15.29 5.26 -10.44
C LEU A 154 16.39 5.60 -9.43
N ALA A 155 17.54 4.94 -9.52
CA ALA A 155 18.71 5.24 -8.68
C ALA A 155 19.18 6.69 -8.90
N CYS A 156 19.26 7.15 -10.16
CA CYS A 156 19.57 8.53 -10.51
C CYS A 156 18.54 9.52 -9.93
N GLU A 157 17.23 9.28 -10.07
CA GLU A 157 16.20 10.18 -9.53
C GLU A 157 16.29 10.30 -7.98
N ILE A 158 16.60 9.18 -7.30
CA ILE A 158 16.83 9.16 -5.85
C ILE A 158 18.07 9.98 -5.51
N PHE A 159 19.18 9.74 -6.20
CA PHE A 159 20.44 10.45 -5.97
C PHE A 159 20.29 11.97 -6.21
N ASP A 160 19.62 12.37 -7.28
CA ASP A 160 19.36 13.77 -7.59
C ASP A 160 18.53 14.43 -6.49
N TYR A 161 17.52 13.75 -5.96
CA TYR A 161 16.76 14.26 -4.84
C TYR A 161 17.64 14.41 -3.58
N ILE A 162 18.47 13.42 -3.26
CA ILE A 162 19.37 13.45 -2.10
C ILE A 162 20.29 14.67 -2.19
N SER A 163 21.00 14.81 -3.30
CA SER A 163 22.05 15.82 -3.50
C SER A 163 21.49 17.22 -3.74
N ASN A 164 20.44 17.36 -4.57
CA ASN A 164 20.00 18.68 -5.04
C ASN A 164 18.84 19.28 -4.24
N SER A 165 18.07 18.45 -3.53
CA SER A 165 16.87 18.89 -2.81
C SER A 165 16.95 18.63 -1.31
N ARG A 166 17.14 17.37 -0.91
CA ARG A 166 17.13 16.93 0.50
C ARG A 166 18.28 17.55 1.29
N GLU A 167 19.50 17.56 0.74
CA GLU A 167 20.68 18.09 1.41
C GLU A 167 20.48 19.54 1.89
N LYS A 168 19.89 20.38 1.03
CA LYS A 168 19.57 21.79 1.35
C LYS A 168 18.72 21.94 2.62
N MET A 169 17.80 21.00 2.84
CA MET A 169 16.91 21.01 4.01
C MET A 169 17.54 20.42 5.26
N THR A 170 18.54 19.55 5.13
CA THR A 170 19.00 18.66 6.22
C THR A 170 20.38 19.01 6.76
N LYS A 171 21.03 20.07 6.28
CA LYS A 171 22.40 20.49 6.70
C LYS A 171 22.65 20.50 8.22
N ARG A 172 21.63 20.77 9.03
CA ARG A 172 21.73 20.86 10.51
C ARG A 172 21.00 19.72 11.24
N LYS A 173 20.57 18.67 10.52
CA LYS A 173 19.80 17.55 11.07
C LYS A 173 20.70 16.34 11.29
N LYS A 174 20.43 15.61 12.37
CA LYS A 174 21.17 14.39 12.75
C LYS A 174 20.36 13.13 12.44
N HIS A 175 19.89 13.00 11.19
CA HIS A 175 19.18 11.81 10.73
C HIS A 175 19.37 11.56 9.24
N ASN A 176 19.26 10.30 8.84
CA ASN A 176 19.45 9.88 7.46
C ASN A 176 18.16 9.52 6.72
N PHE A 177 16.97 9.82 7.28
CA PHE A 177 15.69 9.59 6.58
C PHE A 177 15.67 10.24 5.20
N LEU A 178 15.24 9.49 4.18
CA LEU A 178 15.22 9.93 2.79
C LEU A 178 14.27 11.12 2.61
N LEU A 179 12.99 10.92 2.93
CA LEU A 179 11.95 11.92 2.72
C LEU A 179 11.84 12.87 3.91
N VAL A 180 11.99 14.17 3.63
CA VAL A 180 11.99 15.22 4.66
C VAL A 180 10.96 16.31 4.38
N ALA A 181 10.68 17.14 5.37
CA ALA A 181 9.86 18.33 5.25
C ALA A 181 10.62 19.44 4.51
N HIS A 182 10.14 19.79 3.33
CA HIS A 182 10.60 20.94 2.54
C HIS A 182 9.70 22.13 2.89
N CYS A 183 10.05 22.84 3.95
CA CYS A 183 9.32 24.01 4.44
C CYS A 183 10.27 24.98 5.15
N THR A 184 9.78 26.16 5.50
CA THR A 184 10.50 27.08 6.39
C THR A 184 10.13 26.81 7.85
N GLY A 185 10.98 27.23 8.79
CA GLY A 185 10.71 27.15 10.23
C GLY A 185 11.21 25.89 10.93
N LYS A 186 10.65 25.61 12.12
CA LYS A 186 11.17 24.59 13.07
C LYS A 186 11.22 23.17 12.50
N ASN A 187 10.25 22.82 11.66
CA ASN A 187 10.11 21.47 11.10
C ASN A 187 10.89 21.30 9.79
N ALA A 188 11.56 22.33 9.28
CA ALA A 188 12.36 22.25 8.06
C ALA A 188 13.41 21.13 8.19
N GLY A 189 13.45 20.22 7.23
CA GLY A 189 14.40 19.11 7.20
C GLY A 189 14.04 17.92 8.09
N GLU A 190 13.00 18.00 8.92
CA GLU A 190 12.57 16.86 9.75
C GLU A 190 12.00 15.72 8.88
N PRO A 191 12.03 14.46 9.36
CA PRO A 191 11.47 13.32 8.62
C PRO A 191 9.99 13.54 8.29
N LEU A 192 9.60 13.21 7.06
CA LEU A 192 8.22 13.41 6.61
C LEU A 192 7.25 12.58 7.46
N SER A 193 6.20 13.21 7.98
CA SER A 193 5.19 12.54 8.80
C SER A 193 4.16 11.80 7.94
N ILE A 194 3.44 10.84 8.55
CA ILE A 194 2.29 10.18 7.94
C ILE A 194 1.22 11.21 7.57
N SER A 195 0.94 12.18 8.45
CA SER A 195 -0.04 13.24 8.18
C SER A 195 0.33 14.12 6.99
N ALA A 196 1.63 14.43 6.82
CA ALA A 196 2.11 15.18 5.66
C ALA A 196 1.98 14.37 4.36
N TYR A 197 2.31 13.08 4.41
CA TYR A 197 2.09 12.15 3.30
C TYR A 197 0.61 12.07 2.88
N GLU A 198 -0.30 11.87 3.84
CA GLU A 198 -1.74 11.82 3.57
C GLU A 198 -2.25 13.16 3.02
N LYS A 199 -1.73 14.29 3.50
CA LYS A 199 -2.05 15.62 2.96
C LYS A 199 -1.66 15.75 1.48
N VAL A 200 -0.51 15.20 1.07
CA VAL A 200 -0.10 15.18 -0.35
C VAL A 200 -1.13 14.41 -1.18
N ILE A 201 -1.55 13.23 -0.74
CA ILE A 201 -2.59 12.44 -1.42
C ILE A 201 -3.90 13.22 -1.49
N SER A 202 -4.38 13.76 -0.36
CA SER A 202 -5.62 14.54 -0.31
C SER A 202 -5.61 15.77 -1.20
N THR A 203 -4.45 16.39 -1.43
CA THR A 203 -4.34 17.51 -2.38
C THR A 203 -4.48 17.04 -3.83
N LEU A 204 -3.82 15.94 -4.22
CA LEU A 204 -3.98 15.37 -5.57
C LEU A 204 -5.41 14.93 -5.85
N LYS A 205 -6.08 14.33 -4.87
CA LYS A 205 -7.51 13.97 -4.95
C LYS A 205 -8.43 15.15 -5.23
N ARG A 206 -8.12 16.31 -4.66
CA ARG A 206 -8.91 17.53 -4.86
C ARG A 206 -8.60 18.22 -6.18
N ALA A 207 -7.39 18.02 -6.70
CA ALA A 207 -6.96 18.60 -7.97
C ALA A 207 -7.58 17.92 -9.19
N SER A 208 -7.94 16.63 -9.09
CA SER A 208 -8.55 15.87 -10.19
C SER A 208 -9.61 14.87 -9.67
N PRO A 209 -10.85 14.91 -10.18
CA PRO A 209 -11.88 13.93 -9.88
C PRO A 209 -11.47 12.48 -10.21
N GLU A 210 -10.67 12.28 -11.25
CA GLU A 210 -10.14 10.98 -11.66
C GLU A 210 -9.32 10.31 -10.56
N LEU A 211 -8.75 11.09 -9.65
CA LEU A 211 -7.92 10.60 -8.54
C LEU A 211 -8.70 10.40 -7.23
N TYR A 212 -10.03 10.52 -7.19
CA TYR A 212 -10.83 10.51 -5.94
C TYR A 212 -10.51 9.37 -4.95
N ASN A 213 -10.18 8.19 -5.48
CA ASN A 213 -9.88 6.95 -4.75
C ASN A 213 -8.36 6.69 -4.59
N LEU A 214 -7.48 7.60 -5.04
CA LEU A 214 -6.02 7.50 -4.90
C LEU A 214 -5.61 7.14 -3.46
N SER A 215 -4.68 6.21 -3.30
CA SER A 215 -4.06 5.94 -2.01
C SER A 215 -2.75 5.19 -2.22
N GLY A 216 -1.88 5.20 -1.19
CA GLY A 216 -0.68 4.36 -1.20
C GLY A 216 -0.97 2.88 -1.46
N HIS A 217 -2.12 2.38 -0.99
CA HIS A 217 -2.51 1.00 -1.24
C HIS A 217 -2.91 0.75 -2.70
N ARG A 218 -3.59 1.69 -3.36
CA ARG A 218 -3.91 1.57 -4.80
C ARG A 218 -2.64 1.56 -5.65
N LEU A 219 -1.65 2.39 -5.34
CA LEU A 219 -0.35 2.38 -6.01
C LEU A 219 0.37 1.05 -5.86
N ARG A 220 0.34 0.46 -4.66
CA ARG A 220 0.86 -0.89 -4.42
C ARG A 220 0.11 -1.97 -5.22
N HIS A 221 -1.21 -1.81 -5.38
CA HIS A 221 -2.01 -2.67 -6.29
C HIS A 221 -1.60 -2.48 -7.75
N SER A 222 -1.34 -1.24 -8.20
CA SER A 222 -0.82 -0.95 -9.53
C SER A 222 0.52 -1.62 -9.78
N TRP A 223 1.47 -1.53 -8.85
CA TRP A 223 2.76 -2.22 -8.96
C TRP A 223 2.57 -3.73 -9.15
N ASN A 224 1.71 -4.36 -8.34
CA ASN A 224 1.47 -5.81 -8.44
C ASN A 224 0.82 -6.21 -9.77
N TYR A 225 -0.07 -5.36 -10.29
CA TYR A 225 -0.70 -5.60 -11.59
C TYR A 225 0.34 -5.47 -12.73
N MET A 226 1.23 -4.47 -12.67
CA MET A 226 2.34 -4.34 -13.61
C MET A 226 3.35 -5.49 -13.50
N TYR A 227 3.65 -5.96 -12.28
CA TYR A 227 4.45 -7.16 -12.07
C TYR A 227 3.81 -8.39 -12.73
N SER A 228 2.49 -8.59 -12.61
CA SER A 228 1.80 -9.69 -13.29
C SER A 228 1.94 -9.61 -14.81
N LYS A 229 1.82 -8.42 -15.40
CA LYS A 229 2.05 -8.21 -16.83
C LYS A 229 3.50 -8.52 -17.22
N GLY A 230 4.47 -7.99 -16.49
CA GLY A 230 5.90 -8.15 -16.81
C GLY A 230 6.44 -9.57 -16.63
N ILE A 231 5.86 -10.35 -15.72
CA ILE A 231 6.32 -11.72 -15.43
C ILE A 231 5.69 -12.79 -16.34
N GLU A 232 4.67 -12.45 -17.13
CA GLU A 232 3.94 -13.41 -17.97
C GLU A 232 4.88 -14.15 -18.94
N GLY A 233 5.72 -13.40 -19.63
CA GLY A 233 6.71 -13.90 -20.61
C GLY A 233 8.07 -14.30 -20.02
N ALA A 234 8.24 -14.28 -18.70
CA ALA A 234 9.49 -14.69 -18.08
C ALA A 234 9.63 -16.21 -18.05
N GLU A 235 10.82 -16.74 -18.33
CA GLU A 235 11.18 -18.17 -18.19
C GLU A 235 11.35 -18.58 -16.72
N LEU A 236 10.33 -18.30 -15.90
CA LEU A 236 10.27 -18.66 -14.49
C LEU A 236 9.10 -19.59 -14.26
N GLU A 237 9.32 -20.65 -13.49
CA GLU A 237 8.22 -21.50 -13.02
C GLU A 237 7.20 -20.71 -12.20
N TYR A 238 5.94 -21.12 -12.24
CA TYR A 238 4.84 -20.45 -11.54
C TYR A 238 5.12 -20.28 -10.03
N SER A 239 5.65 -21.32 -9.39
CA SER A 239 6.06 -21.32 -7.98
C SER A 239 7.08 -20.20 -7.71
N ARG A 240 8.08 -20.05 -8.58
CA ARG A 240 9.12 -19.03 -8.47
C ARG A 240 8.58 -17.62 -8.71
N ARG A 241 7.64 -17.44 -9.65
CA ARG A 241 6.95 -16.15 -9.87
C ARG A 241 6.17 -15.70 -8.64
N LYS A 242 5.52 -16.65 -7.94
CA LYS A 242 4.81 -16.42 -6.67
C LYS A 242 5.77 -16.08 -5.54
N ASP A 243 6.82 -16.87 -5.37
CA ASP A 243 7.84 -16.65 -4.32
C ASP A 243 8.54 -15.30 -4.49
N LEU A 244 8.92 -14.93 -5.72
CA LEU A 244 9.50 -13.64 -6.03
C LEU A 244 8.55 -12.48 -5.68
N ARG A 245 7.27 -12.60 -6.03
CA ARG A 245 6.27 -11.59 -5.63
C ARG A 245 6.14 -11.48 -4.12
N ASN A 246 6.04 -12.61 -3.41
CA ASN A 246 5.95 -12.62 -1.96
C ASN A 246 7.18 -11.94 -1.33
N TYR A 247 8.38 -12.28 -1.79
CA TYR A 247 9.63 -11.65 -1.38
C TYR A 247 9.61 -10.14 -1.62
N LEU A 248 9.38 -9.67 -2.85
CA LEU A 248 9.35 -8.24 -3.21
C LEU A 248 8.27 -7.44 -2.47
N MET A 249 7.19 -8.10 -2.05
CA MET A 249 6.11 -7.49 -1.28
C MET A 249 6.30 -7.59 0.24
N GLY A 250 7.35 -8.27 0.71
CA GLY A 250 7.61 -8.54 2.12
C GLY A 250 6.57 -9.46 2.77
N TRP A 251 5.89 -10.30 1.98
CA TRP A 251 4.94 -11.29 2.47
C TRP A 251 5.67 -12.57 2.88
N SER A 252 5.06 -13.36 3.78
CA SER A 252 5.55 -14.71 4.05
C SER A 252 5.49 -15.56 2.78
N LYS A 253 6.35 -16.57 2.69
CA LYS A 253 6.45 -17.44 1.51
C LYS A 253 5.11 -18.13 1.21
N GLU A 254 4.38 -18.52 2.24
CA GLU A 254 3.07 -19.19 2.17
C GLU A 254 1.89 -18.21 2.09
N SER A 255 2.14 -16.91 1.92
CA SER A 255 1.10 -15.89 1.91
C SER A 255 0.14 -16.05 0.72
N ILE A 256 -1.15 -16.10 1.01
CA ILE A 256 -2.24 -16.06 0.00
C ILE A 256 -2.40 -14.66 -0.65
N MET A 257 -1.64 -13.66 -0.20
CA MET A 257 -1.75 -12.30 -0.74
C MET A 257 -1.29 -12.22 -2.19
N CYS A 258 -0.32 -13.04 -2.62
CA CYS A 258 0.09 -13.12 -4.02
C CYS A 258 -1.09 -13.42 -4.93
N ASP A 259 -1.94 -14.37 -4.53
CA ASP A 259 -3.07 -14.86 -5.31
C ASP A 259 -4.14 -13.76 -5.40
N ARG A 260 -4.41 -13.09 -4.28
CA ARG A 260 -5.34 -11.94 -4.24
C ARG A 260 -4.90 -10.80 -5.16
N TYR A 261 -3.61 -10.48 -5.17
CA TYR A 261 -3.09 -9.42 -6.04
C TYR A 261 -2.97 -9.88 -7.50
N ASN A 262 -2.79 -11.18 -7.77
CA ASN A 262 -2.82 -11.72 -9.12
C ASN A 262 -4.21 -11.75 -9.73
N TYR A 263 -5.24 -11.89 -8.88
CA TYR A 263 -6.62 -12.12 -9.29
C TYR A 263 -7.12 -11.13 -10.35
N LYS A 264 -6.82 -9.82 -10.20
CA LYS A 264 -7.22 -8.80 -11.19
C LYS A 264 -6.71 -9.15 -12.59
N TYR A 265 -5.44 -9.51 -12.69
CA TYR A 265 -4.79 -9.79 -13.95
C TYR A 265 -5.32 -11.09 -14.58
N ILE A 266 -5.45 -12.16 -13.78
CA ILE A 266 -6.07 -13.41 -14.23
C ILE A 266 -7.50 -13.16 -14.74
N SER A 267 -8.33 -12.47 -13.96
CA SER A 267 -9.71 -12.18 -14.31
C SER A 267 -9.84 -11.38 -15.61
N GLN A 268 -8.87 -10.51 -15.90
CA GLN A 268 -8.83 -9.77 -17.17
C GLN A 268 -8.47 -10.69 -18.35
N GLN A 269 -7.46 -11.57 -18.19
CA GLN A 269 -7.10 -12.57 -19.21
C GLN A 269 -8.27 -13.53 -19.49
N GLU A 270 -8.94 -14.03 -18.45
CA GLU A 270 -10.12 -14.88 -18.57
C GLU A 270 -11.24 -14.17 -19.33
N LYS A 271 -11.50 -12.89 -19.03
CA LYS A 271 -12.48 -12.08 -19.76
C LYS A 271 -12.12 -11.97 -21.24
N ASP A 272 -10.86 -11.72 -21.58
CA ASP A 272 -10.42 -11.60 -22.97
C ASP A 272 -10.55 -12.92 -23.74
N VAL A 273 -10.29 -14.06 -23.09
CA VAL A 273 -10.53 -15.40 -23.66
C VAL A 273 -12.02 -15.61 -23.94
N VAL A 274 -12.90 -15.31 -22.98
CA VAL A 274 -14.34 -15.46 -23.15
C VAL A 274 -14.86 -14.55 -24.27
N LEU A 275 -14.38 -13.31 -24.36
CA LEU A 275 -14.75 -12.39 -25.45
C LEU A 275 -14.28 -12.88 -26.81
N LYS A 276 -13.12 -13.56 -26.91
CA LYS A 276 -12.67 -14.20 -28.15
C LYS A 276 -13.62 -15.33 -28.56
N VAL A 277 -14.07 -16.16 -27.62
CA VAL A 277 -15.07 -17.20 -27.88
C VAL A 277 -16.35 -16.58 -28.44
N TYR A 278 -16.86 -15.53 -27.80
CA TYR A 278 -18.08 -14.85 -28.27
C TYR A 278 -17.91 -14.27 -29.68
N LYS A 279 -16.77 -13.65 -29.99
CA LYS A 279 -16.47 -13.17 -31.34
C LYS A 279 -16.46 -14.31 -32.37
N SER A 280 -15.88 -15.46 -32.04
CA SER A 280 -15.88 -16.64 -32.92
C SER A 280 -17.29 -17.16 -33.16
N VAL A 281 -18.12 -17.25 -32.12
CA VAL A 281 -19.54 -17.65 -32.25
C VAL A 281 -20.31 -16.65 -33.11
N SER A 282 -20.12 -15.33 -32.90
CA SER A 282 -20.76 -14.31 -33.71
C SER A 282 -20.38 -14.41 -35.20
N LYS A 283 -19.11 -14.70 -35.51
CA LYS A 283 -18.67 -14.92 -36.90
C LYS A 283 -19.41 -16.07 -37.58
N ILE A 284 -19.48 -17.22 -36.90
CA ILE A 284 -20.22 -18.41 -37.36
C ILE A 284 -21.69 -18.07 -37.63
N ILE A 285 -22.35 -17.36 -36.70
CA ILE A 285 -23.75 -16.94 -36.85
C ILE A 285 -23.93 -15.97 -38.03
N SER A 286 -22.99 -15.05 -38.23
CA SER A 286 -23.05 -14.05 -39.31
C SER A 286 -22.70 -14.58 -40.71
N GLY A 287 -22.27 -15.84 -40.83
CA GLY A 287 -21.91 -16.44 -42.11
C GLY A 287 -20.62 -15.89 -42.73
N VAL A 288 -19.70 -15.35 -41.91
CA VAL A 288 -18.37 -14.85 -42.30
C VAL A 288 -17.27 -15.73 -41.73
#